data_AF-A0A7K1J602-F1
#
_entry.id   AF-A0A7K1J602-F1
#
_cell.length_a   1.000
_cell.length_b   1.000
_cell.length_c   1.000
_cell.angle_alpha   90.00
_cell.angle_beta   90.00
_cell.angle_gamma   90.00
#
_symmetry.space_group_name_H-M   'P 1'
#
loop_
_entity.id
_entity.type
_entity.pdbx_description
1 polymer ?
#
loop_
_entity_poly.entity_id
_entity_poly.type
_entity_poly.pdbx_seq_one_letter_code
_entity_poly.pdbx_strand_id
1 'polypeptide(L)'
;MFTRLDELRIGDYMYEKVFGRTLAYRIDRITVIEPTDTSKLRIEKGEDRLTLMTCTPFGVNTQRLLVSGVRVPMPPAPNPGQSDKDLTKIRQWAFILMALTALLGLLIYRFAPPFRAARQEAALHVKHRAPNASSPPHSRR
;
A
#
# COMPACT_ATOMS: atom_id res chain seq x y z
N MET A 1 -12.26 -21.85 4.77
CA MET A 1 -13.03 -20.61 5.04
C MET A 1 -12.69 -19.58 3.97
N PHE A 2 -13.63 -18.69 3.60
CA PHE A 2 -13.54 -17.76 2.48
C PHE A 2 -13.45 -16.28 2.91
N THR A 3 -12.55 -15.96 3.84
CA THR A 3 -12.46 -14.60 4.44
C THR A 3 -12.00 -13.52 3.46
N ARG A 4 -11.13 -13.86 2.51
CA ARG A 4 -10.54 -12.93 1.51
C ARG A 4 -11.16 -13.09 0.12
N LEU A 5 -12.38 -13.63 0.05
CA LEU A 5 -13.04 -13.91 -1.23
C LEU A 5 -13.40 -12.61 -1.99
N ASP A 6 -13.58 -11.52 -1.25
CA ASP A 6 -13.83 -10.16 -1.73
C ASP A 6 -12.63 -9.51 -2.44
N GLU A 7 -11.41 -10.06 -2.28
CA GLU A 7 -10.22 -9.56 -2.97
C GLU A 7 -10.12 -10.05 -4.42
N LEU A 8 -10.87 -11.10 -4.78
CA LEU A 8 -10.90 -11.65 -6.12
C LEU A 8 -11.56 -10.67 -7.11
N ARG A 9 -11.07 -10.70 -8.34
CA ARG A 9 -11.52 -9.81 -9.42
C ARG A 9 -12.02 -10.60 -10.61
N ILE A 10 -12.86 -9.95 -11.40
CA ILE A 10 -13.24 -10.46 -12.73
C ILE A 10 -11.96 -10.68 -13.54
N GLY A 11 -11.84 -11.87 -14.12
CA GLY A 11 -10.68 -12.32 -14.88
C GLY A 11 -9.72 -13.22 -14.11
N ASP A 12 -9.79 -13.26 -12.77
CA ASP A 12 -9.01 -14.18 -11.95
C ASP A 12 -9.48 -15.64 -12.17
N TYR A 13 -8.70 -16.59 -11.66
CA TYR A 13 -8.94 -18.02 -11.84
C TYR A 13 -9.23 -18.72 -10.51
N MET A 14 -10.21 -19.62 -10.54
CA MET A 14 -10.53 -20.56 -9.46
C MET A 14 -10.27 -21.98 -9.95
N TYR A 15 -9.72 -22.82 -9.08
CA TYR A 15 -9.39 -24.20 -9.42
C TYR A 15 -10.12 -25.17 -8.50
N GLU A 16 -10.82 -26.14 -9.08
CA GLU A 16 -11.47 -27.24 -8.36
C GLU A 16 -10.67 -28.52 -8.58
N LYS A 17 -10.25 -29.18 -7.50
CA LYS A 17 -9.55 -30.47 -7.56
C LYS A 17 -10.44 -31.57 -6.99
N VAL A 18 -10.93 -32.46 -7.86
CA VAL A 18 -11.88 -33.51 -7.52
C VAL A 18 -11.59 -34.78 -8.32
N PHE A 19 -11.65 -35.96 -7.68
CA PHE A 19 -11.37 -37.27 -8.30
C PHE A 19 -10.10 -37.31 -9.18
N GLY A 20 -9.01 -36.69 -8.71
CA GLY A 20 -7.72 -36.67 -9.44
C GLY A 20 -7.70 -35.75 -10.67
N ARG A 21 -8.74 -34.95 -10.91
CA ARG A 21 -8.82 -33.96 -11.98
C ARG A 21 -8.75 -32.56 -11.40
N THR A 22 -8.17 -31.63 -12.16
CA THR A 22 -8.19 -30.20 -11.85
C THR A 22 -8.96 -29.47 -12.94
N LEU A 23 -9.98 -28.74 -12.52
CA LEU A 23 -10.86 -27.95 -13.38
C LEU A 23 -10.54 -26.47 -13.13
N ALA A 24 -10.45 -25.67 -14.20
CA ALA A 24 -10.17 -24.24 -14.11
C ALA A 24 -11.41 -23.43 -14.48
N TYR A 25 -11.72 -22.42 -13.68
CA TYR A 25 -12.85 -21.51 -13.88
C TYR A 25 -12.32 -20.08 -13.89
N ARG A 26 -12.74 -19.27 -14.87
CA ARG A 26 -12.39 -17.84 -14.93
C ARG A 26 -13.56 -17.02 -14.37
N ILE A 27 -13.27 -16.17 -13.41
CA ILE A 27 -14.27 -15.31 -12.76
C ILE A 27 -14.82 -14.33 -13.78
N ASP A 28 -16.13 -14.34 -13.98
CA ASP A 28 -16.88 -13.46 -14.89
C ASP A 28 -17.91 -12.60 -14.14
N ARG A 29 -18.32 -13.01 -12.93
CA ARG A 29 -19.38 -12.33 -12.18
C ARG A 29 -19.10 -12.35 -10.68
N ILE A 30 -19.19 -11.17 -10.06
CA ILE A 30 -19.16 -10.98 -8.61
C ILE A 30 -20.43 -10.21 -8.22
N THR A 31 -21.19 -10.71 -7.25
CA THR A 31 -22.48 -10.10 -6.90
C THR A 31 -22.78 -10.28 -5.41
N VAL A 32 -23.40 -9.27 -4.81
CA VAL A 32 -23.94 -9.35 -3.45
C VAL A 32 -25.45 -9.52 -3.53
N ILE A 33 -25.99 -10.51 -2.82
CA ILE A 33 -27.41 -10.86 -2.80
C ILE A 33 -27.95 -10.90 -1.37
N GLU A 34 -29.27 -10.86 -1.23
CA GLU A 34 -29.93 -11.18 0.03
C GLU A 34 -29.80 -12.67 0.37
N PRO A 35 -29.78 -13.07 1.64
CA PRO A 35 -29.68 -14.48 2.03
C PRO A 35 -30.82 -15.37 1.48
N THR A 36 -31.97 -14.79 1.18
CA THR A 36 -33.17 -15.45 0.65
C THR A 36 -33.19 -15.51 -0.88
N ASP A 37 -32.35 -14.73 -1.56
CA ASP A 37 -32.31 -14.71 -3.02
C ASP A 37 -31.46 -15.87 -3.55
N THR A 38 -32.11 -16.84 -4.19
CA THR A 38 -31.44 -17.99 -4.81
C THR A 38 -31.43 -17.90 -6.34
N SER A 39 -31.95 -16.82 -6.91
CA SER A 39 -32.13 -16.67 -8.36
C SER A 39 -30.82 -16.85 -9.14
N LYS A 40 -29.71 -16.36 -8.58
CA LYS A 40 -28.36 -16.40 -9.16
C LYS A 40 -27.61 -17.73 -8.98
N LEU A 41 -28.17 -18.67 -8.20
CA LEU A 41 -27.58 -19.98 -7.91
C LEU A 41 -28.24 -21.11 -8.72
N ARG A 42 -29.24 -20.78 -9.53
CA ARG A 42 -29.93 -21.76 -10.38
C ARG A 42 -29.00 -22.25 -11.49
N ILE A 43 -29.20 -23.50 -11.90
CA ILE A 43 -28.48 -24.09 -13.02
C ILE A 43 -28.91 -23.37 -14.32
N GLU A 44 -27.92 -22.84 -15.04
CA GLU A 44 -28.11 -22.22 -16.36
C GLU A 44 -27.77 -23.24 -17.44
N LYS A 45 -28.70 -23.46 -18.38
CA LYS A 45 -28.56 -24.51 -19.41
C LYS A 45 -27.41 -24.15 -20.36
N GLY A 46 -26.42 -25.05 -20.47
CA GLY A 46 -25.27 -24.90 -21.35
C GLY A 46 -24.06 -24.24 -20.69
N GLU A 47 -24.14 -23.86 -19.41
CA GLU A 47 -23.01 -23.35 -18.66
C GLU A 47 -22.44 -24.40 -17.69
N ASP A 48 -21.11 -24.56 -17.70
CA ASP A 48 -20.37 -25.20 -16.60
C ASP A 48 -19.82 -24.06 -15.72
N ARG A 49 -20.47 -23.85 -14.57
CA ARG A 49 -20.25 -22.70 -13.69
C ARG A 49 -19.96 -23.15 -12.27
N LEU A 50 -18.87 -22.62 -11.72
CA LEU A 50 -18.55 -22.72 -10.30
C LEU A 50 -18.89 -21.39 -9.62
N THR A 51 -19.59 -21.43 -8.49
CA THR A 51 -19.85 -20.24 -7.66
C THR A 51 -19.40 -20.50 -6.23
N LEU A 52 -18.49 -19.67 -5.74
CA LEU A 52 -18.12 -19.61 -4.33
C LEU A 52 -19.02 -18.61 -3.61
N MET A 53 -19.52 -18.98 -2.44
CA MET A 53 -20.41 -18.14 -1.63
C MET A 53 -19.83 -17.92 -0.23
N THR A 54 -19.90 -16.69 0.27
CA THR A 54 -19.59 -16.36 1.66
C THR A 54 -20.56 -15.33 2.22
N CYS A 55 -20.55 -15.12 3.53
CA CYS A 55 -21.27 -14.04 4.19
C CYS A 55 -20.57 -12.70 3.95
N THR A 56 -21.34 -11.62 3.85
CA THR A 56 -20.82 -10.25 3.71
C THR A 56 -21.83 -9.25 4.30
N PRO A 57 -21.44 -8.04 4.73
CA PRO A 57 -20.08 -7.58 5.03
C PRO A 57 -19.43 -8.36 6.17
N PHE A 58 -18.10 -8.39 6.21
CA PHE A 58 -17.34 -9.10 7.24
C PHE A 58 -17.73 -8.62 8.65
N GLY A 59 -18.00 -9.58 9.56
CA GLY A 59 -18.43 -9.29 10.94
C GLY A 59 -19.91 -8.97 11.11
N VAL A 60 -20.64 -8.65 10.02
CA VAL A 60 -22.08 -8.32 10.04
C VAL A 60 -22.92 -9.45 9.43
N ASN A 61 -22.46 -10.05 8.32
CA ASN A 61 -23.01 -11.27 7.70
C ASN A 61 -24.49 -11.19 7.23
N THR A 62 -25.01 -9.99 6.98
CA THR A 62 -26.41 -9.73 6.57
C THR A 62 -26.72 -10.12 5.13
N GLN A 63 -25.71 -10.23 4.27
CA GLN A 63 -25.82 -10.54 2.85
C GLN A 63 -24.94 -11.74 2.48
N ARG A 64 -24.98 -12.14 1.21
CA ARG A 64 -24.10 -13.16 0.64
C ARG A 64 -23.31 -12.58 -0.52
N LEU A 65 -22.01 -12.79 -0.50
CA LEU A 65 -21.12 -12.51 -1.62
C LEU A 65 -21.03 -13.78 -2.48
N LEU A 66 -21.34 -13.64 -3.76
CA LEU A 66 -21.20 -14.68 -4.77
C LEU A 66 -20.04 -14.30 -5.70
N VAL A 67 -19.09 -15.22 -5.86
CA VAL A 67 -18.02 -15.14 -6.85
C VAL A 67 -18.19 -16.30 -7.81
N SER A 68 -18.66 -16.01 -9.02
CA SER A 68 -18.95 -16.99 -10.06
C SER A 68 -17.90 -16.95 -11.15
N GLY A 69 -17.57 -18.12 -11.69
CA GLY A 69 -16.71 -18.26 -12.86
C GLY A 69 -17.18 -19.36 -13.80
N VAL A 70 -16.90 -19.17 -15.08
CA VAL A 70 -17.22 -20.13 -16.15
C VAL A 70 -16.02 -21.02 -16.44
N ARG A 71 -16.31 -22.26 -16.85
CA ARG A 71 -15.29 -23.24 -17.17
C ARG A 71 -14.39 -22.77 -18.30
N VAL A 72 -13.08 -22.92 -18.10
CA VAL A 72 -12.06 -22.62 -19.11
C VAL A 72 -11.06 -23.77 -19.22
N PRO A 73 -10.36 -23.91 -20.37
CA PRO A 73 -9.18 -24.76 -20.44
C PRO A 73 -8.14 -24.34 -19.38
N MET A 74 -7.37 -25.31 -18.89
CA MET A 74 -6.33 -25.04 -17.90
C MET A 74 -5.35 -23.99 -18.46
N PRO A 75 -5.18 -22.82 -17.81
CA PRO A 75 -4.21 -21.84 -18.26
C PRO A 75 -2.80 -22.42 -18.14
N PRO A 76 -1.86 -22.01 -19.02
CA PRO A 76 -0.47 -22.44 -18.91
C PRO A 76 0.09 -22.03 -17.54
N ALA A 77 0.89 -22.91 -16.95
CA ALA A 77 1.52 -22.63 -15.66
C ALA A 77 2.31 -21.30 -15.73
N PRO A 78 2.18 -20.42 -14.72
CA PRO A 78 3.01 -19.22 -14.64
C PRO A 78 4.48 -19.61 -14.73
N ASN A 79 5.25 -18.89 -15.55
CA ASN A 79 6.67 -19.17 -15.67
C ASN A 79 7.33 -19.01 -14.30
N PRO A 80 8.09 -20.01 -13.81
CA PRO A 80 8.63 -20.05 -12.44
C PRO A 80 9.67 -18.96 -12.09
N GLY A 81 9.81 -17.91 -12.90
CA GLY A 81 10.71 -16.77 -12.66
C GLY A 81 10.07 -15.39 -12.87
N GLN A 82 8.73 -15.30 -12.91
CA GLN A 82 8.05 -13.98 -12.99
C GLN A 82 8.01 -13.27 -11.64
N SER A 83 7.84 -13.99 -10.52
CA SER A 83 7.88 -13.44 -9.16
C SER A 83 9.25 -12.83 -8.81
N ASP A 84 10.33 -13.41 -9.33
CA ASP A 84 11.70 -12.97 -9.03
C ASP A 84 12.04 -11.62 -9.69
N LYS A 85 11.36 -11.27 -10.79
CA LYS A 85 11.56 -9.99 -11.49
C LYS A 85 11.05 -8.81 -10.67
N ASP A 86 9.97 -8.98 -9.91
CA ASP A 86 9.43 -7.92 -9.05
C ASP A 86 10.34 -7.66 -7.85
N LEU A 87 10.85 -8.71 -7.21
CA LEU A 87 11.87 -8.60 -6.15
C LEU A 87 13.17 -7.94 -6.65
N THR A 88 13.61 -8.30 -7.86
CA THR A 88 14.82 -7.72 -8.47
C THR A 88 14.65 -6.24 -8.76
N LYS A 89 13.49 -5.82 -9.28
CA LYS A 89 13.16 -4.41 -9.51
C LYS A 89 13.11 -3.62 -8.20
N ILE A 90 12.43 -4.13 -7.17
CA ILE A 90 12.35 -3.48 -5.85
C ILE A 90 13.76 -3.28 -5.27
N ARG A 91 14.60 -4.31 -5.34
CA ARG A 91 16.00 -4.25 -4.90
C ARG A 91 16.80 -3.18 -5.65
N GLN A 92 16.67 -3.11 -6.97
CA GLN A 92 17.36 -2.10 -7.80
C GLN A 92 16.95 -0.67 -7.44
N TRP A 93 15.65 -0.41 -7.29
CA TRP A 93 15.16 0.92 -6.91
C TRP A 93 15.59 1.30 -5.49
N ALA A 94 15.64 0.34 -4.55
CA ALA A 94 16.15 0.59 -3.21
C ALA A 94 17.63 1.05 -3.22
N PHE A 95 18.49 0.40 -4.02
CA PHE A 95 19.88 0.82 -4.17
C PHE A 95 20.02 2.20 -4.81
N ILE A 96 19.22 2.52 -5.84
CA ILE A 96 19.23 3.84 -6.48
C ILE A 96 18.82 4.93 -5.49
N LEU A 97 17.74 4.72 -4.74
CA LEU A 97 17.26 5.69 -3.75
C LEU A 97 18.28 5.90 -2.63
N MET A 98 18.90 4.82 -2.13
CA MET A 98 19.97 4.90 -1.13
C MET A 98 21.19 5.67 -1.64
N ALA A 99 21.59 5.46 -2.90
CA ALA A 99 22.71 6.19 -3.49
C ALA A 99 22.39 7.68 -3.67
N LEU A 100 21.16 8.01 -4.09
CA LEU A 100 20.71 9.40 -4.24
C LEU A 100 20.63 10.14 -2.90
N THR A 101 20.10 9.50 -1.85
CA THR A 101 20.05 10.11 -0.52
C THR A 101 21.44 10.32 0.07
N ALA A 102 22.35 9.35 -0.12
CA ALA A 102 23.74 9.49 0.29
C ALA A 102 24.46 10.61 -0.48
N LEU A 103 24.25 10.72 -1.80
CA LEU A 103 24.83 11.78 -2.63
C LEU A 103 24.30 13.15 -2.23
N LEU A 104 23.00 13.28 -1.99
CA LEU A 104 22.37 14.51 -1.53
C LEU A 104 22.90 14.92 -0.16
N GLY A 105 23.00 13.98 0.79
CA GLY A 105 23.61 14.21 2.09
C GLY A 105 25.07 14.66 2.01
N LEU A 106 25.84 14.06 1.11
CA LEU A 106 27.24 14.43 0.87
C LEU A 106 27.38 15.82 0.24
N LEU A 107 26.47 16.19 -0.67
CA LEU A 107 26.42 17.54 -1.27
C LEU A 107 26.05 18.57 -0.22
N ILE A 108 25.02 18.32 0.59
CA ILE A 108 24.65 19.20 1.71
C ILE A 108 25.82 19.34 2.69
N TYR A 109 26.51 18.25 3.03
CA TYR A 109 27.67 18.30 3.92
C TYR A 109 28.82 19.15 3.35
N ARG A 110 29.07 19.12 2.03
CA ARG A 110 30.12 19.95 1.39
C ARG A 110 29.73 21.41 1.18
N PHE A 111 28.46 21.68 0.90
CA PHE A 111 27.99 23.01 0.49
C PHE A 111 27.21 23.77 1.57
N ALA A 112 26.80 23.13 2.67
CA ALA A 112 26.19 23.84 3.78
C ALA A 112 27.26 24.67 4.50
N PRO A 113 27.13 26.01 4.55
CA PRO A 113 28.02 26.83 5.38
C PRO A 113 27.87 26.37 6.84
N PRO A 114 28.96 26.31 7.62
CA PRO A 114 28.88 25.83 8.99
C PRO A 114 27.87 26.69 9.74
N PHE A 115 26.80 26.07 10.24
CA PHE A 115 25.75 26.66 11.07
C PHE A 115 26.29 27.31 12.37
N ARG A 116 27.62 27.34 12.56
CA ARG A 116 28.35 28.05 13.59
C ARG A 116 28.40 29.57 13.38
N ALA A 117 28.26 30.07 12.14
CA ALA A 117 28.34 31.52 11.88
C ALA A 117 27.08 32.28 12.35
N ALA A 118 25.89 31.69 12.21
CA ALA A 118 24.63 32.35 12.60
C ALA A 118 24.48 32.57 14.13
N ARG A 119 25.23 31.84 14.96
CA ARG A 119 25.21 32.01 16.42
C ARG A 119 26.07 33.18 16.91
N GLN A 120 27.06 33.63 16.14
CA GLN A 120 27.96 34.71 16.55
C GLN A 120 27.33 36.10 16.39
N GLU A 121 26.53 36.33 15.33
CA GLU A 121 25.84 37.61 15.14
C GLU A 121 24.77 37.86 16.21
N ALA A 122 24.03 36.82 16.62
CA ALA A 122 23.07 36.92 17.72
C ALA A 122 23.74 37.30 19.06
N ALA A 123 24.97 36.83 19.30
CA ALA A 123 25.73 37.16 20.52
C ALA A 123 26.32 38.58 20.50
N LEU A 124 26.68 39.10 19.32
CA LEU A 124 27.19 40.47 19.15
C LEU A 124 26.08 41.53 19.32
N HIS A 125 24.87 41.27 18.82
CA HIS A 125 23.74 42.20 18.95
C HIS A 125 23.20 42.37 20.38
N VAL A 126 23.33 41.35 21.24
CA VAL A 126 22.96 41.45 22.67
C VAL A 126 23.97 42.31 23.44
N LYS A 127 25.26 42.26 23.08
CA LYS A 127 26.32 42.99 23.79
C LYS A 127 26.30 44.51 23.55
N HIS A 128 25.76 44.97 22.41
CA HIS A 128 25.61 46.40 22.09
C HIS A 128 24.35 47.06 22.66
N ARG A 129 23.43 46.30 23.27
CA ARG A 129 22.17 46.84 23.85
C ARG A 129 22.18 46.89 25.39
N ALA A 130 23.34 47.03 26.02
CA ALA A 130 23.41 47.37 27.43
C ALA A 130 23.47 48.91 27.58
N PRO A 131 22.46 49.58 28.15
CA PRO A 131 22.56 51.01 28.44
C PRO A 131 23.56 51.25 29.58
N ASN A 132 24.55 52.09 29.27
CA ASN A 132 25.56 52.61 30.17
C ASN A 132 24.89 53.58 31.16
N ALA A 133 24.58 53.12 32.38
CA ALA A 133 24.11 53.98 33.46
C ALA A 133 25.27 54.28 34.42
N SER A 134 26.20 55.13 33.97
CA SER A 134 27.15 55.81 34.86
C SER A 134 26.46 57.02 35.50
N SER A 135 26.55 57.06 36.81
CA SER A 135 25.95 57.96 37.79
C SER A 135 26.64 59.35 37.86
N PRO A 136 26.44 60.11 38.96
CA PRO A 136 25.66 61.35 39.13
C PRO A 136 26.53 62.63 38.97
N PRO A 137 26.09 63.87 39.28
CA PRO A 137 26.24 64.38 40.66
C PRO A 137 25.34 65.57 41.09
N HIS A 138 25.39 65.87 42.41
CA HIS A 138 25.39 67.20 43.08
C HIS A 138 24.24 68.21 42.85
N SER A 139 23.79 69.04 43.80
CA SER A 139 24.26 69.43 45.13
C SER A 139 23.24 70.37 45.81
N ARG A 140 23.24 70.38 47.16
CA ARG A 140 22.96 71.50 48.09
C ARG A 140 21.60 72.22 47.94
N ARG A 141 20.82 72.38 49.01
CA ARG A 141 21.18 72.99 50.30
C ARG A 141 20.18 72.55 51.36
#